data_AF-A0A9Q4IW15-F1
#
_entry.id   AF-A0A9Q4IW15-F1
#
_cell.length_a   1.000
_cell.length_b   1.000
_cell.length_c   1.000
_cell.angle_alpha   90.00
_cell.angle_beta   90.00
_cell.angle_gamma   90.00
#
_symmetry.space_group_name_H-M   'P 1'
#
loop_
_entity.id
_entity.type
_entity.pdbx_description
1 polymer ?
#
loop_
_entity_poly.entity_id
_entity_poly.type
_entity_poly.pdbx_seq_one_letter_code
_entity_poly.pdbx_strand_id
1 'polypeptide(L)' 'DTILRAIKELTTDNITYSSPDSGKSYDFNTADTMTELLVKSLIATGELCQEQGYDLDFDHQFIETEKYD' A
#
# COMPACT_ATOMS: atom_id res chain seq x y z
N ASP A 1 8.85 -20.18 12.07
CA ASP A 1 9.60 -19.00 12.52
C ASP A 1 9.99 -18.07 11.37
N THR A 2 10.63 -18.59 10.31
CA THR A 2 11.15 -17.77 9.19
C THR A 2 10.09 -16.96 8.42
N ILE A 3 8.95 -17.57 8.07
CA ILE A 3 7.91 -16.88 7.28
C ILE A 3 7.22 -15.80 8.10
N LEU A 4 6.86 -16.10 9.36
CA LEU A 4 6.22 -15.13 10.26
C LEU A 4 7.14 -13.94 10.53
N ARG A 5 8.45 -14.17 10.66
CA ARG A 5 9.44 -13.10 10.82
C ARG A 5 9.49 -12.20 9.59
N ALA A 6 9.56 -12.78 8.40
CA ALA A 6 9.55 -12.01 7.15
C ALA A 6 8.27 -11.17 6.99
N ILE A 7 7.09 -11.71 7.34
CA ILE A 7 5.82 -10.96 7.30
C ILE A 7 5.85 -9.77 8.27
N LYS A 8 6.40 -9.95 9.48
CA LYS A 8 6.56 -8.85 10.44
C LYS A 8 7.51 -7.78 9.93
N GLU A 9 8.61 -8.17 9.28
CA GLU A 9 9.59 -7.25 8.68
C GLU A 9 9.01 -6.47 7.49
N LEU A 10 8.00 -7.02 6.80
CA LEU A 10 7.27 -6.35 5.72
C LEU A 10 6.12 -5.45 6.22
N THR A 11 5.74 -5.54 7.49
CA THR A 11 4.66 -4.73 8.05
C THR A 11 5.18 -3.30 8.28
N THR A 12 4.39 -2.31 7.88
CA THR A 12 4.67 -0.88 8.10
C THR A 12 3.52 -0.27 8.88
N ASP A 13 3.84 0.57 9.86
CA ASP A 13 2.82 1.29 10.62
C ASP A 13 2.13 2.36 9.77
N ASN A 14 0.87 2.65 10.09
CA ASN A 14 0.14 3.73 9.42
C ASN A 14 0.70 5.10 9.81
N ILE A 15 0.66 6.03 8.85
CA ILE A 15 0.86 7.45 9.06
C ILE A 15 -0.51 8.11 9.14
N THR A 16 -0.83 8.71 10.28
CA THR A 16 -2.09 9.43 10.47
C THR A 16 -1.95 10.88 10.03
N TYR A 17 -2.80 11.32 9.12
CA TYR A 17 -2.96 12.72 8.72
C TYR A 17 -4.29 13.27 9.23
N SER A 18 -4.23 14.33 10.04
CA SER A 18 -5.42 15.01 10.55
C SER A 18 -5.68 16.28 9.76
N SER A 19 -6.88 16.40 9.19
CA SER A 19 -7.37 17.61 8.53
C SER A 19 -7.78 18.65 9.59
N PRO A 20 -7.11 19.80 9.69
CA PRO A 20 -7.45 20.83 10.67
C PRO A 20 -8.85 21.41 10.46
N ASP A 21 -9.27 21.52 9.19
CA ASP A 21 -10.52 22.18 8.80
C ASP A 21 -11.75 21.30 9.01
N SER A 22 -11.62 19.97 8.86
CA SER A 22 -12.73 19.02 9.00
C SER A 22 -12.70 18.23 10.31
N GLY A 23 -11.59 18.25 11.04
CA GLY A 23 -11.36 17.44 12.24
C GLY A 23 -11.23 15.94 11.97
N LYS A 24 -11.30 15.50 10.70
CA LYS A 24 -11.16 14.10 10.29
C LYS A 24 -9.68 13.70 10.30
N SER A 25 -9.42 12.45 10.69
CA SER A 25 -8.09 11.84 10.61
C SER A 25 -8.12 10.66 9.65
N TYR A 26 -7.04 10.50 8.90
CA TYR A 26 -6.90 9.52 7.84
C TYR A 26 -5.59 8.77 8.01
N ASP A 27 -5.68 7.46 8.08
CA ASP A 27 -4.51 6.59 8.16
C ASP A 27 -4.07 6.20 6.75
N PHE A 28 -2.80 6.45 6.45
CA PHE A 28 -2.17 6.07 5.20
C PHE A 28 -1.03 5.10 5.48
N ASN A 29 -1.03 3.97 4.78
CA ASN A 29 0.07 3.02 4.83
C ASN A 29 0.87 3.12 3.53
N THR A 30 2.15 3.47 3.61
CA THR A 30 3.01 3.53 2.42
C THR A 30 3.49 2.15 2.00
N ALA A 31 3.71 1.24 2.96
CA ALA A 31 4.15 -0.14 2.77
C ALA A 31 5.28 -0.31 1.72
N ASP A 32 6.22 0.65 1.61
CA ASP A 32 7.15 0.74 0.48
C ASP A 32 7.91 -0.56 0.21
N THR A 33 8.38 -1.24 1.27
CA THR A 33 9.11 -2.51 1.16
C THR A 33 8.23 -3.64 0.62
N MET A 34 6.96 -3.71 1.05
CA MET A 34 6.01 -4.69 0.53
C MET A 34 5.65 -4.38 -0.92
N THR A 35 5.44 -3.10 -1.26
CA THR A 35 5.17 -2.65 -2.63
C THR A 35 6.32 -2.99 -3.56
N GLU A 36 7.57 -2.74 -3.15
CA GLU A 36 8.76 -3.11 -3.92
C GLU A 36 8.85 -4.63 -4.15
N LEU A 37 8.57 -5.43 -3.12
CA LEU A 37 8.55 -6.89 -3.24
C LEU A 37 7.49 -7.36 -4.24
N LEU A 38 6.29 -6.77 -4.20
CA LEU A 38 5.20 -7.10 -5.13
C LEU A 38 5.58 -6.74 -6.57
N VAL A 39 6.12 -5.55 -6.82
CA VAL A 39 6.59 -5.14 -8.16
C VAL A 39 7.67 -6.10 -8.68
N LYS A 40 8.67 -6.44 -7.85
CA LYS A 40 9.71 -7.42 -8.22
C LYS A 40 9.13 -8.79 -8.53
N SER A 41 8.12 -9.22 -7.77
CA SER A 41 7.44 -10.50 -7.98
C SER A 41 6.70 -10.53 -9.30
N LEU A 42 5.97 -9.46 -9.64
CA LEU A 42 5.26 -9.31 -10.91
C LEU A 42 6.22 -9.30 -12.11
N ILE A 43 7.37 -8.65 -11.99
CA ILE A 43 8.42 -8.71 -13.01
C ILE A 43 8.97 -10.14 -13.15
N ALA A 44 9.22 -10.83 -12.03
CA ALA A 44 9.75 -12.19 -12.03
C ALA A 44 8.78 -13.22 -12.60
N THR A 45 7.46 -13.01 -12.43
CA THR A 45 6.42 -13.87 -13.02
C THR A 45 6.08 -13.49 -14.46
N GLY A 46 6.60 -12.37 -14.97
CA GLY A 46 6.38 -11.90 -16.34
C GLY A 46 5.09 -11.10 -16.54
N GLU A 47 4.42 -10.72 -15.45
CA GLU A 47 3.22 -9.87 -15.50
C GLU A 47 3.57 -8.40 -15.80
N LEU A 48 4.76 -7.97 -15.37
CA LEU A 48 5.33 -6.66 -15.71
C LEU A 48 6.65 -6.82 -16.47
N CYS A 49 6.86 -5.93 -17.43
CA CYS A 49 8.08 -5.79 -18.21
C CYS A 49 8.96 -4.70 -17.58
N GLN A 50 10.26 -4.96 -17.53
CA GLN A 50 11.22 -3.92 -17.15
C GLN A 50 11.19 -2.78 -18.17
N GLU A 51 11.46 -1.56 -17.69
CA GLU A 51 11.54 -0.34 -18.50
C GLU A 51 10.23 0.07 -19.21
N GLN A 52 9.12 -0.61 -18.91
CA GLN A 52 7.79 -0.23 -19.36
C GLN A 52 7.13 0.66 -18.31
N GLY A 53 6.54 1.76 -18.77
CA GLY A 53 5.67 2.60 -17.94
C GLY A 53 4.31 1.92 -17.75
N TYR A 54 3.88 1.81 -16.49
CA TYR A 54 2.57 1.34 -16.11
C TYR A 54 1.83 2.45 -15.38
N ASP A 55 0.60 2.69 -15.77
CA ASP A 55 -0.34 3.48 -14.98
C ASP A 55 -1.17 2.49 -14.17
N LEU A 56 -1.06 2.56 -12.84
CA LEU A 56 -1.87 1.77 -11.94
C LEU A 56 -3.01 2.70 -11.49
N ASP A 57 -4.17 2.53 -12.10
CA ASP A 57 -5.38 3.26 -11.78
C ASP A 57 -5.94 2.77 -10.45
N PHE A 58 -5.33 3.24 -9.36
CA PHE A 58 -6.01 3.24 -8.08
C PHE A 58 -7.16 4.23 -8.20
N ASP A 59 -8.38 3.70 -8.40
CA ASP A 59 -9.62 4.43 -8.18
C ASP A 59 -9.67 4.82 -6.71
N HIS A 60 -8.98 5.90 -6.35
CA HIS A 60 -9.12 6.58 -5.06
C HIS A 60 -10.47 7.30 -5.04
N GLN A 61 -11.55 6.55 -5.22
CA GLN A 61 -12.87 7.02 -4.88
C GLN A 61 -12.94 6.98 -3.35
N PHE A 62 -12.73 8.13 -2.71
CA PHE A 62 -13.03 8.30 -1.29
C PHE A 62 -14.55 8.24 -1.12
N ILE A 63 -15.08 7.03 -1.00
CA ILE A 63 -16.47 6.79 -0.62
C ILE A 63 -16.50 6.77 0.90
N GLU A 64 -17.34 7.61 1.53
CA GLU A 64 -17.65 7.47 2.95
C GLU A 64 -18.35 6.12 3.14
N THR A 65 -17.60 5.06 3.46
CA THR A 65 -18.21 3.78 3.81
C THR A 65 -18.50 3.81 5.30
N GLU A 66 -19.75 3.54 5.70
CA GLU A 66 -20.17 3.43 7.10
C GLU A 66 -19.59 2.20 7.83
N LYS A 67 -18.59 1.54 7.24
CA LYS A 67 -17.88 0.44 7.89
C LYS A 67 -16.56 0.96 8.46
N TYR A 68 -16.51 0.95 9.78
CA TYR A 68 -15.26 0.96 10.54
C TYR A 68 -14.48 -0.31 10.18
N ASP A 69 -13.29 -0.15 9.61
CA ASP A 69 -12.23 -1.14 9.70
C ASP A 69 -11.52 -1.03 11.06
#